data_AF-F0M3J6-F1
#
_entry.id   AF-F0M3J6-F1
#
_cell.length_a   1.000
_cell.length_b   1.000
_cell.length_c   1.000
_cell.angle_alpha   90.00
_cell.angle_beta   90.00
_cell.angle_gamma   90.00
#
_symmetry.space_group_name_H-M   'P 1'
#
loop_
_entity.id
_entity.type
_entity.pdbx_description
1 polymer ?
#
loop_
_entity_poly.entity_id
_entity_poly.type
_entity_poly.pdbx_seq_one_letter_code
_entity_poly.pdbx_strand_id
1 'polypeptide(L)' 'MHQDAARFLSQPVAAQPGAPLRVAVYSRIAEAIRNGLLTPGSMIPTETELGTNMKVSRTVVREALMLLEEDGLIRARRAD' A
#
# COMPACT_ATOMS: atom_id res chain seq x y z
N MET A 1 -13.15 4.42 12.34
CA MET A 1 -12.84 3.33 11.40
C MET A 1 -11.94 3.78 10.24
N HIS A 2 -12.19 4.86 9.50
CA HIS A 2 -11.28 5.28 8.40
C HIS A 2 -9.93 5.87 8.84
N GLN A 3 -9.84 6.47 10.04
CA GLN A 3 -8.59 7.08 10.54
C GLN A 3 -7.47 6.06 10.83
N ASP A 4 -7.82 4.82 11.13
CA ASP A 4 -6.85 3.79 11.53
C ASP A 4 -6.03 3.29 10.34
N ALA A 5 -6.67 3.14 9.18
CA ALA A 5 -5.99 2.75 7.94
C ALA A 5 -5.01 3.81 7.44
N ALA A 6 -5.43 5.07 7.43
CA ALA A 6 -4.57 6.18 7.04
C ALA A 6 -3.32 6.24 7.93
N ARG A 7 -3.50 6.19 9.26
CA ARG A 7 -2.39 6.17 10.21
C ARG A 7 -1.46 4.97 10.02
N PHE A 8 -2.00 3.79 9.72
CA PHE A 8 -1.20 2.59 9.50
C PHE A 8 -0.37 2.66 8.22
N LEU A 9 -0.92 3.20 7.14
CA LEU A 9 -0.23 3.40 5.86
C LEU A 9 0.70 4.63 5.86
N SER A 10 0.56 5.53 6.84
CA SER A 10 1.41 6.71 7.02
C SER A 10 2.81 6.43 7.58
N GLN A 11 3.13 5.18 7.89
CA GLN A 11 4.36 4.82 8.58
C GLN A 11 5.45 4.35 7.60
N PRO A 12 6.74 4.65 7.87
CA PRO A 12 7.85 4.11 7.12
C PRO A 12 7.81 2.57 7.06
N VAL A 13 8.09 2.02 5.88
CA VAL A 13 8.27 0.57 5.74
C VAL A 13 9.71 0.19 6.06
N ALA A 14 9.87 -0.89 6.81
CA ALA A 14 11.17 -1.52 7.04
C ALA A 14 11.21 -2.81 6.22
N ALA A 15 12.09 -2.86 5.22
CA ALA A 15 12.41 -4.11 4.56
C ALA A 15 13.47 -4.87 5.37
N GLN A 16 13.39 -6.20 5.37
CA GLN A 16 14.49 -7.03 5.85
C GLN A 16 15.73 -6.79 4.97
N PRO A 17 16.96 -6.84 5.51
CA PRO A 17 18.17 -6.70 4.70
C PRO A 17 18.16 -7.67 3.51
N GLY A 18 18.35 -7.15 2.30
CA GLY A 18 18.32 -7.93 1.06
C GLY A 18 16.93 -8.15 0.45
N ALA A 19 15.84 -7.81 1.16
CA ALA A 19 14.49 -7.90 0.60
C ALA A 19 14.14 -6.65 -0.26
N PRO A 20 13.41 -6.81 -1.38
CA PRO A 20 13.01 -5.66 -2.19
C PRO A 20 12.00 -4.76 -1.47
N LEU A 21 12.18 -3.43 -1.53
CA LEU A 21 11.26 -2.48 -0.88
C LEU A 21 9.81 -2.60 -1.38
N ARG A 22 9.60 -2.97 -2.65
CA ARG A 22 8.24 -3.21 -3.20
C ARG A 22 7.50 -4.31 -2.44
N VAL A 23 8.22 -5.33 -1.95
CA VAL A 23 7.64 -6.43 -1.16
C VAL A 23 7.24 -5.95 0.23
N ALA A 24 8.02 -5.04 0.83
CA ALA A 24 7.67 -4.44 2.11
C ALA A 24 6.42 -3.54 2.00
N VAL A 25 6.30 -2.76 0.93
CA VAL A 25 5.09 -1.95 0.65
C VAL A 25 3.88 -2.85 0.39
N TYR A 26 4.03 -3.87 -0.46
CA TYR A 26 3.00 -4.88 -0.71
C TYR A 26 2.49 -5.48 0.61
N SER A 27 3.43 -5.95 1.44
CA SER A 27 3.11 -6.63 2.70
C SER A 27 2.34 -5.72 3.65
N ARG A 28 2.73 -4.45 3.74
CA ARG A 28 2.07 -3.43 4.55
C ARG A 28 0.62 -3.22 4.11
N ILE A 29 0.37 -3.04 2.81
CA ILE A 29 -0.99 -2.80 2.30
C ILE A 29 -1.85 -4.07 2.45
N ALA A 30 -1.29 -5.24 2.12
CA ALA A 30 -1.99 -6.51 2.28
C ALA A 30 -2.33 -6.80 3.75
N GLU A 31 -1.48 -6.41 4.70
CA GLU A 31 -1.77 -6.49 6.13
C GLU A 31 -2.91 -5.56 6.53
N ALA A 32 -2.95 -4.33 6.01
CA ALA A 32 -4.07 -3.42 6.26
C ALA A 32 -5.41 -4.01 5.77
N ILE A 33 -5.41 -4.72 4.64
CA ILE A 33 -6.60 -5.42 4.13
C ILE A 33 -6.96 -6.60 5.03
N ARG A 34 -6.00 -7.48 5.35
CA ARG A 34 -6.24 -8.67 6.21
C ARG A 34 -6.75 -8.32 7.59
N ASN A 35 -6.26 -7.23 8.16
CA ASN A 35 -6.66 -6.74 9.48
C ASN A 35 -7.97 -5.93 9.45
N GLY A 36 -8.62 -5.80 8.28
CA GLY A 36 -9.88 -5.06 8.12
C GLY A 36 -9.76 -3.55 8.23
N LEU A 37 -8.53 -2.99 8.20
CA LEU A 37 -8.30 -1.55 8.16
C LEU A 37 -8.71 -0.97 6.80
N LEU A 38 -8.36 -1.69 5.72
CA LEU A 38 -8.88 -1.43 4.37
C LEU A 38 -9.99 -2.43 4.07
N THR A 39 -11.23 -1.95 4.02
CA THR A 39 -12.40 -2.75 3.67
C THR A 39 -12.71 -2.67 2.17
N PRO A 40 -13.44 -3.64 1.60
CA PRO A 40 -13.89 -3.54 0.21
C PRO A 40 -14.59 -2.20 -0.08
N GLY A 41 -14.19 -1.54 -1.18
CA GLY A 41 -14.67 -0.22 -1.55
C GLY A 41 -13.92 0.96 -0.90
N SER A 42 -13.03 0.70 0.07
CA SER A 42 -12.12 1.73 0.58
C SER A 42 -11.13 2.18 -0.49
N MET A 43 -10.91 3.49 -0.56
CA MET A 43 -9.88 4.06 -1.42
C MET A 43 -8.51 3.91 -0.77
N ILE A 44 -7.53 3.49 -1.57
CA ILE A 44 -6.12 3.48 -1.18
C ILE A 44 -5.55 4.88 -1.44
N PRO A 45 -4.70 5.43 -0.55
CA PRO A 45 -3.98 6.67 -0.83
C PRO A 45 -3.20 6.59 -2.13
N THR A 46 -2.96 7.75 -2.76
CA THR A 46 -2.26 7.82 -4.04
C THR A 46 -0.82 7.30 -3.94
N GLU A 47 -0.23 6.93 -5.07
CA GLU A 47 1.18 6.49 -5.13
C GLU A 47 2.14 7.52 -4.50
N THR A 48 1.86 8.81 -4.69
CA THR A 48 2.66 9.92 -4.14
C THR A 48 2.52 10.01 -2.62
N GLU A 49 1.31 9.91 -2.09
CA GLU A 49 1.06 9.94 -0.65
C GLU A 49 1.70 8.73 0.04
N LEU A 50 1.49 7.52 -0.50
CA LEU A 50 2.12 6.30 0.00
C LEU A 50 3.65 6.40 -0.05
N GLY A 51 4.23 6.90 -1.15
CA GLY A 51 5.68 7.04 -1.27
C GLY A 51 6.26 7.99 -0.22
N THR A 52 5.59 9.13 -0.01
CA THR A 52 5.97 10.12 1.01
C THR A 52 5.88 9.52 2.41
N ASN A 53 4.75 8.90 2.73
CA ASN A 53 4.45 8.32 4.03
C ASN A 53 5.39 7.15 4.40
N MET A 54 5.58 6.24 3.45
CA MET A 54 6.38 5.03 3.65
C MET A 54 7.88 5.26 3.44
N LYS A 55 8.29 6.47 3.05
CA LYS A 55 9.67 6.88 2.76
C LYS A 55 10.31 6.03 1.66
N VAL A 56 9.58 5.80 0.57
CA VAL A 56 10.04 5.06 -0.62
C VAL A 56 9.73 5.86 -1.89
N SER A 57 10.36 5.49 -3.01
CA SER A 57 10.05 6.13 -4.29
C SER A 57 8.64 5.77 -4.77
N ARG A 58 8.03 6.67 -5.54
CA ARG A 58 6.73 6.42 -6.18
C ARG A 58 6.75 5.18 -7.08
N THR A 59 7.88 4.90 -7.74
CA THR A 59 8.07 3.69 -8.56
C THR A 59 7.95 2.41 -7.72
N VAL A 60 8.58 2.37 -6.54
CA VAL A 60 8.48 1.22 -5.64
C VAL A 60 7.04 0.98 -5.20
N VAL A 61 6.29 2.05 -4.91
CA VAL A 61 4.87 1.95 -4.58
C VAL A 61 4.07 1.41 -5.76
N ARG A 62 4.29 1.94 -6.96
CA ARG A 62 3.59 1.49 -8.17
C ARG A 62 3.81 0.01 -8.43
N GLU A 63 5.04 -0.48 -8.30
CA GLU A 63 5.35 -1.92 -8.42
C GLU A 63 4.61 -2.75 -7.37
N ALA A 64 4.55 -2.29 -6.12
CA ALA A 64 3.82 -2.98 -5.07
C ALA A 64 2.30 -3.03 -5.33
N LEU A 65 1.73 -1.92 -5.83
CA LEU A 65 0.32 -1.85 -6.20
C LEU A 65 0.00 -2.76 -7.39
N MET A 66 0.88 -2.87 -8.38
CA MET A 66 0.74 -3.83 -9.49
C MET A 66 0.68 -5.26 -8.97
N LEU A 67 1.58 -5.65 -8.06
CA LEU A 67 1.56 -6.99 -7.45
C LEU A 67 0.26 -7.25 -6.67
N LEU A 68 -0.24 -6.26 -5.92
CA LEU A 68 -1.52 -6.38 -5.20
C LEU A 68 -2.72 -6.53 -6.15
N GLU A 69 -2.68 -5.87 -7.31
CA GLU A 69 -3.71 -5.98 -8.34
C GLU A 69 -3.65 -7.32 -9.07
N GLU A 70 -2.44 -7.81 -9.39
CA GLU A 70 -2.20 -9.14 -9.95
C GLU A 70 -2.72 -10.25 -9.03
N ASP A 71 -2.53 -10.10 -7.71
CA ASP A 71 -3.05 -11.01 -6.69
C ASP A 71 -4.56 -10.83 -6.41
N GLY A 72 -5.21 -9.86 -7.06
CA GLY A 72 -6.65 -9.60 -6.93
C GLY A 72 -7.07 -8.96 -5.61
N LEU A 73 -6.13 -8.43 -4.82
CA LEU A 73 -6.40 -7.77 -3.53
C LEU A 73 -6.95 -6.36 -3.70
N ILE A 74 -6.59 -5.69 -4.80
CA ILE A 74 -7.02 -4.33 -5.14
C ILE A 74 -7.40 -4.25 -6.62
N ARG A 75 -8.02 -3.14 -7.02
CA ARG A 75 -8.19 -2.79 -8.43
C ARG A 75 -7.87 -1.32 -8.66
N ALA A 76 -7.18 -1.01 -9.73
CA ALA A 76 -7.01 0.36 -10.16
C ALA A 76 -8.36 0.93 -10.64
N ARG A 77 -8.80 2.03 -10.03
CA ARG A 77 -9.91 2.84 -10.54
C ARG A 77 -9.33 4.12 -11.12
N ARG A 78 -9.52 4.34 -12.42
CA ARG A 78 -9.36 5.68 -13.00
C ARG A 78 -10.59 6.49 -12.61
N ALA A 79 -10.37 7.70 -12.09
CA ALA A 79 -11.44 8.69 -12.04
C ALA A 79 -11.78 9.04 -13.50
N ASP A 80 -13.05 8.87 -13.85
CA ASP A 80 -13.67 9.34 -15.07
C ASP A 80 -13.83 10.87 -15.09
#